data_AF-A0A328NTM8-F1
#
_entry.id   AF-A0A328NTM8-F1
#
_cell.length_a   1.000
_cell.length_b   1.000
_cell.length_c   1.000
_cell.angle_alpha   90.00
_cell.angle_beta   90.00
_cell.angle_gamma   90.00
#
_symmetry.space_group_name_H-M   'P 1'
#
loop_
_entity.id
_entity.type
_entity.pdbx_description
1 polymer ?
#
loop_
_entity_poly.entity_id
_entity_poly.type
_entity_poly.pdbx_seq_one_letter_code
_entity_poly.pdbx_strand_id
1 'polypeptide(L)'
;MVAAKLDRITEDDGRLFVGPRGGRISTAVLRDATHWDEVVGALGSEYLRRHDLRHTGLTWMADAGVPVRVLRKIAGHSSLMTTQRYLRPDRQSIHAAGEALTLHLAGLRSPNGPQRGIA
;
A
#
# COMPACT_ATOMS: atom_id res chain seq x y z
N MET A 1 -15.42 -15.70 9.06
CA MET A 1 -16.41 -14.62 9.30
C MET A 1 -16.38 -13.50 8.27
N VAL A 2 -15.23 -12.99 7.83
CA VAL A 2 -15.18 -11.89 6.83
C VAL A 2 -15.58 -12.36 5.42
N ALA A 3 -15.06 -13.49 4.94
CA ALA A 3 -15.36 -14.03 3.60
C ALA A 3 -16.86 -14.23 3.35
N ALA A 4 -17.57 -14.92 4.24
CA ALA A 4 -19.02 -15.14 4.14
C ALA A 4 -19.86 -13.85 4.14
N LYS A 5 -19.29 -12.73 4.62
CA LYS A 5 -19.96 -11.42 4.60
C LYS A 5 -19.60 -10.61 3.36
N LEU A 6 -18.46 -10.90 2.71
CA LEU A 6 -18.12 -10.35 1.39
C LEU A 6 -19.05 -10.91 0.30
N ASP A 7 -19.40 -12.20 0.38
CA ASP A 7 -20.32 -12.85 -0.57
C ASP A 7 -21.75 -12.29 -0.51
N ARG A 8 -22.13 -11.65 0.62
CA ARG A 8 -23.45 -11.01 0.81
C ARG A 8 -23.49 -9.56 0.32
N ILE A 9 -22.37 -8.94 -0.05
CA ILE A 9 -22.34 -7.53 -0.53
C ILE A 9 -23.13 -7.38 -1.83
N THR A 10 -23.34 -8.46 -2.57
CA THR A 10 -24.06 -8.46 -3.85
C THR A 10 -25.58 -8.42 -3.71
N GLU A 11 -26.16 -8.58 -2.51
CA GLU A 11 -27.61 -8.53 -2.27
C GLU A 11 -27.95 -7.61 -1.08
N ASP A 12 -28.82 -6.62 -1.32
CA ASP A 12 -29.31 -5.55 -0.41
C ASP A 12 -28.26 -4.56 0.15
N ASP A 13 -28.41 -3.25 -0.18
CA ASP A 13 -27.60 -2.06 0.22
C ASP A 13 -26.04 -2.12 0.09
N GLY A 14 -25.43 -3.31 0.12
CA GLY A 14 -24.00 -3.61 -0.08
C GLY A 14 -23.08 -3.24 1.09
N ARG A 15 -23.58 -2.82 2.26
CA ARG A 15 -22.72 -2.41 3.38
C ARG A 15 -22.21 -3.58 4.22
N LEU A 16 -20.90 -3.75 4.25
CA LEU A 16 -20.21 -4.67 5.17
C LEU A 16 -20.27 -4.21 6.63
N PHE A 17 -20.19 -2.89 6.87
CA PHE A 17 -20.20 -2.25 8.18
C PHE A 17 -21.34 -1.25 8.26
N VAL A 18 -22.20 -1.40 9.27
CA VAL A 18 -23.37 -0.56 9.51
C VAL A 18 -23.30 0.06 10.90
N GLY A 19 -23.89 1.23 11.06
CA GLY A 19 -24.05 1.85 12.37
C GLY A 19 -25.14 1.14 13.20
N PRO A 20 -25.27 1.48 14.49
CA PRO A 20 -26.25 0.87 15.40
C PRO A 20 -27.71 0.92 14.94
N ARG A 21 -28.03 1.89 14.07
CA ARG A 21 -29.38 2.08 13.48
C ARG A 21 -29.53 1.48 12.08
N GLY A 22 -28.63 0.59 11.67
CA GLY A 22 -28.64 -0.07 10.36
C GLY A 22 -28.17 0.78 9.18
N GLY A 23 -27.99 2.10 9.36
CA GLY A 23 -27.49 3.00 8.31
C GLY A 23 -25.95 3.01 8.17
N ARG A 24 -25.44 3.99 7.40
CA ARG A 24 -24.00 4.24 7.22
C ARG A 24 -23.29 4.39 8.56
N ILE A 25 -22.19 3.66 8.76
CA ILE A 25 -21.32 3.89 9.91
C ILE A 25 -20.65 5.26 9.81
N SER A 26 -20.64 6.02 10.91
CA SER A 26 -19.95 7.31 11.02
C SER A 26 -18.53 7.12 11.59
N THR A 27 -17.69 8.14 11.45
CA THR A 27 -16.32 8.13 12.00
C THR A 27 -16.29 8.09 13.53
N ALA A 28 -17.30 8.65 14.19
CA ALA A 28 -17.47 8.60 15.64
C ALA A 28 -17.85 7.18 16.08
N VAL A 29 -18.90 6.61 15.48
CA VAL A 29 -19.32 5.22 15.77
C VAL A 29 -18.18 4.24 15.52
N LEU A 30 -17.40 4.43 14.44
CA LEU A 30 -16.23 3.59 14.19
C LEU A 30 -15.15 3.76 15.26
N ARG A 31 -14.92 4.98 15.78
CA ARG A 31 -13.96 5.24 16.87
C ARG A 31 -14.35 4.46 18.12
N ASP A 32 -15.62 4.55 18.50
CA ASP A 32 -16.17 3.92 19.69
C ASP A 32 -16.17 2.39 19.53
N ALA A 33 -16.65 1.88 18.40
CA ALA A 33 -16.74 0.44 18.12
C ALA A 33 -15.37 -0.27 18.08
N THR A 34 -14.28 0.46 17.81
CA THR A 34 -12.91 -0.09 17.84
C THR A 34 -12.18 0.18 19.15
N HIS A 35 -12.83 0.80 20.14
CA HIS A 35 -12.21 1.31 21.37
C HIS A 35 -10.92 2.09 21.07
N TRP A 36 -10.98 2.97 20.07
CA TRP A 36 -9.78 3.58 19.48
C TRP A 36 -8.91 4.30 20.51
N ASP A 37 -9.55 5.00 21.46
CA ASP A 37 -8.86 5.80 22.47
C ASP A 37 -8.11 4.94 23.48
N GLU A 38 -8.69 3.81 23.88
CA GLU A 38 -8.03 2.83 24.75
C GLU A 38 -6.83 2.19 24.04
N VAL A 39 -7.00 1.80 22.78
CA VAL A 39 -5.92 1.22 21.97
C VAL A 39 -4.77 2.21 21.81
N VAL A 40 -5.07 3.46 21.46
CA VAL A 40 -4.06 4.51 21.28
C VAL A 40 -3.36 4.84 22.60
N GLY A 41 -4.11 4.91 23.71
CA GLY A 41 -3.58 5.14 25.05
C GLY A 41 -2.64 4.01 25.50
N ALA A 42 -3.05 2.75 25.29
CA ALA A 42 -2.24 1.59 25.61
C ALA A 42 -0.94 1.51 24.79
N LEU A 43 -0.94 2.04 23.57
CA LEU A 43 0.24 2.15 22.72
C LEU A 43 1.15 3.34 23.06
N GLY A 44 0.76 4.20 24.01
CA GLY A 44 1.50 5.43 24.36
C GLY A 44 1.63 6.41 23.19
N SER A 45 0.74 6.34 22.21
CA SER A 45 0.85 7.05 20.94
C SER A 45 -0.30 8.05 20.76
N GLU A 46 -0.47 8.97 21.71
CA GLU A 46 -1.64 9.85 21.87
C GLU A 46 -2.10 10.61 20.61
N TYR A 47 -1.19 10.84 19.66
CA TYR A 47 -1.45 11.54 18.40
C TYR A 47 -1.72 10.62 17.20
N LEU A 48 -1.75 9.30 17.40
CA LEU A 48 -2.00 8.33 16.34
C LEU A 48 -3.44 8.48 15.83
N ARG A 49 -3.59 8.69 14.52
CA ARG A 49 -4.87 8.74 13.83
C ARG A 49 -5.00 7.54 12.91
N ARG A 50 -6.24 7.12 12.63
CA ARG A 50 -6.51 6.06 11.64
C ARG A 50 -5.94 6.35 10.24
N HIS A 51 -5.83 7.63 9.85
CA HIS A 51 -5.20 7.98 8.58
C HIS A 51 -3.70 7.70 8.57
N ASP A 52 -3.04 7.71 9.72
CA ASP A 52 -1.63 7.37 9.85
C ASP A 52 -1.41 5.84 9.66
N LEU A 53 -2.39 5.01 10.02
CA LEU A 53 -2.38 3.58 9.68
C LEU A 53 -2.46 3.37 8.15
N ARG A 54 -3.34 4.11 7.47
CA ARG A 54 -3.39 4.11 6.00
C ARG A 54 -2.06 4.56 5.40
N HIS A 55 -1.45 5.59 5.97
CA HIS A 55 -0.16 6.08 5.52
C HIS A 55 0.91 5.00 5.65
N THR A 56 0.99 4.36 6.82
CA THR A 56 1.93 3.28 7.12
C THR A 56 1.80 2.11 6.15
N GLY A 57 0.57 1.63 5.91
CA GLY A 57 0.34 0.54 4.96
C GLY A 57 0.74 0.87 3.53
N LEU A 58 0.51 2.11 3.08
CA LEU A 58 0.92 2.57 1.74
C LEU A 58 2.43 2.74 1.63
N THR A 59 3.12 3.17 2.70
CA THR A 59 4.58 3.18 2.77
C THR A 59 5.15 1.77 2.71
N TRP A 60 4.63 0.81 3.50
CA TRP A 60 5.11 -0.57 3.45
C TRP A 60 4.92 -1.23 2.08
N MET A 61 3.80 -0.96 1.40
CA MET A 61 3.62 -1.43 0.03
C MET A 61 4.64 -0.81 -0.94
N ALA A 62 4.95 0.47 -0.77
CA ALA A 62 5.99 1.12 -1.56
C ALA A 62 7.37 0.51 -1.30
N ASP A 63 7.73 0.30 -0.03
CA ASP A 63 9.00 -0.30 0.40
C ASP A 63 9.12 -1.76 -0.08
N ALA A 64 8.01 -2.49 -0.15
CA ALA A 64 7.94 -3.83 -0.75
C ALA A 64 8.04 -3.84 -2.28
N GLY A 65 8.22 -2.67 -2.93
CA GLY A 65 8.42 -2.55 -4.38
C GLY A 65 7.12 -2.57 -5.20
N VAL A 66 5.94 -2.37 -4.58
CA VAL A 66 4.68 -2.28 -5.33
C VAL A 66 4.74 -1.10 -6.31
N PRO A 67 4.50 -1.32 -7.62
CA PRO A 67 4.59 -0.24 -8.60
C PRO A 67 3.64 0.90 -8.27
N VAL A 68 4.11 2.15 -8.39
CA VAL A 68 3.35 3.36 -8.00
C VAL A 68 1.95 3.45 -8.63
N ARG A 69 1.75 2.93 -9.85
CA ARG A 69 0.45 2.90 -10.53
C ARG A 69 -0.53 1.92 -9.87
N VAL A 70 -0.03 0.79 -9.37
CA VAL A 70 -0.81 -0.19 -8.60
C VAL A 70 -1.11 0.40 -7.23
N LEU A 71 -0.11 0.99 -6.57
CA LEU A 71 -0.27 1.65 -5.28
C LEU A 71 -1.32 2.76 -5.33
N ARG A 72 -1.36 3.57 -6.40
CA ARG A 72 -2.39 4.60 -6.62
C ARG A 72 -3.80 4.01 -6.66
N LYS A 73 -3.98 2.87 -7.36
CA LYS A 73 -5.28 2.18 -7.45
C LYS A 73 -5.71 1.65 -6.08
N ILE A 74 -4.80 1.00 -5.35
CA ILE A 74 -5.05 0.53 -3.97
C ILE A 74 -5.39 1.71 -3.05
N ALA A 75 -4.66 2.81 -3.20
CA ALA A 75 -4.89 4.04 -2.45
C ALA A 75 -6.15 4.80 -2.89
N GLY A 76 -6.82 4.42 -3.98
CA GLY A 76 -7.97 5.15 -4.50
C GLY A 76 -7.67 6.62 -4.82
N HIS A 77 -6.41 6.97 -5.12
CA HIS A 77 -6.01 8.34 -5.39
C HIS A 77 -6.31 8.73 -6.83
N SER A 78 -6.86 9.93 -7.03
CA SER A 78 -7.11 10.50 -8.36
C SER A 78 -5.80 10.86 -9.08
N SER A 79 -4.75 11.22 -8.34
CA SER A 79 -3.46 11.65 -8.88
C SER A 79 -2.31 10.75 -8.43
N LEU A 80 -1.36 10.53 -9.34
CA LEU A 80 -0.08 9.91 -9.01
C LEU A 80 0.75 10.77 -8.06
N MET A 81 0.66 12.10 -8.16
CA MET A 81 1.41 13.02 -7.29
C MET A 81 1.07 12.80 -5.81
N THR A 82 -0.20 12.59 -5.48
CA THR A 82 -0.62 12.26 -4.10
C THR A 82 -0.03 10.93 -3.62
N THR A 83 0.24 10.01 -4.54
CA THR A 83 0.81 8.67 -4.23
C THR A 83 2.33 8.71 -4.11
N GLN A 84 3.00 9.63 -4.80
CA GLN A 84 4.46 9.78 -4.75
C GLN A 84 4.98 10.04 -3.33
N ARG A 85 4.16 10.61 -2.43
CA ARG A 85 4.54 10.86 -1.03
C ARG A 85 4.94 9.59 -0.25
N TYR A 86 4.54 8.41 -0.72
CA TYR A 86 4.90 7.13 -0.09
C TYR A 86 6.20 6.55 -0.63
N LEU A 87 6.68 7.04 -1.77
CA LEU A 87 7.92 6.58 -2.37
C LEU A 87 9.08 7.28 -1.67
N ARG A 88 9.95 6.50 -1.03
CA ARG A 88 11.20 6.98 -0.44
C ARG A 88 12.36 6.24 -1.10
N PRO A 89 12.78 6.65 -2.31
CA PRO A 89 13.96 6.05 -2.92
C PRO A 89 15.16 6.33 -2.01
N ASP A 90 15.75 5.27 -1.48
CA ASP A 90 17.00 5.32 -0.73
C ASP A 90 18.17 4.84 -1.60
N ARG A 91 19.37 4.87 -1.04
CA ARG A 91 20.58 4.43 -1.74
C ARG A 91 20.49 2.96 -2.18
N GLN A 92 19.88 2.11 -1.35
CA GLN A 92 19.71 0.69 -1.63
C GLN A 92 18.82 0.46 -2.87
N SER A 93 17.75 1.24 -2.99
CA SER A 93 16.82 1.20 -4.12
C SER A 93 17.52 1.52 -5.45
N ILE A 94 18.47 2.47 -5.44
CA ILE A 94 19.26 2.83 -6.62
C ILE A 94 20.21 1.70 -7.01
N HIS A 95 20.87 1.07 -6.03
CA HIS A 95 21.75 -0.08 -6.30
C HIS A 95 20.97 -1.26 -6.87
N ALA A 96 19.82 -1.61 -6.26
CA ALA A 96 18.96 -2.69 -6.75
C ALA A 96 18.46 -2.44 -8.18
N ALA A 97 18.15 -1.18 -8.54
CA ALA A 97 17.79 -0.83 -9.91
C ALA A 97 18.94 -1.07 -10.90
N GLY A 98 20.19 -0.77 -10.51
CA GLY A 98 21.38 -1.06 -11.31
C GLY A 98 21.64 -2.56 -11.50
N GLU A 99 21.44 -3.36 -10.45
CA GLU A 99 21.55 -4.82 -10.52
C GLU A 99 20.47 -5.42 -11.44
N ALA A 100 19.22 -4.97 -11.31
CA ALA A 100 18.12 -5.40 -12.16
C ALA A 100 18.41 -5.12 -13.65
N LEU A 101 18.98 -3.96 -13.98
CA LEU A 101 19.40 -3.63 -15.34
C LEU A 101 20.54 -4.56 -15.81
N THR A 102 21.55 -4.80 -14.96
CA THR A 102 22.66 -5.71 -15.28
C THR A 102 22.15 -7.09 -15.63
N LEU A 103 21.24 -7.65 -14.83
CA LEU A 103 20.63 -8.95 -15.07
C LEU A 103 19.82 -8.98 -16.38
N HIS A 104 19.01 -7.95 -16.61
CA HIS A 104 18.21 -7.85 -17.85
C HIS A 104 19.11 -7.82 -19.09
N LEU A 105 20.17 -7.03 -19.07
CA LEU A 105 21.12 -6.92 -20.19
C LEU A 105 21.95 -8.20 -20.36
N ALA A 106 22.33 -8.88 -19.28
CA ALA A 106 23.06 -10.14 -19.34
C ALA A 106 22.24 -11.23 -20.07
N GLY A 107 20.93 -11.30 -19.82
CA GLY A 107 20.03 -12.22 -20.53
C GLY A 107 19.82 -11.87 -22.02
N LEU A 108 20.06 -10.63 -22.42
CA LEU A 108 19.98 -10.17 -23.81
C LEU A 108 21.30 -10.33 -24.58
N ARG A 109 22.42 -10.59 -23.90
CA ARG A 109 23.70 -10.81 -24.56
C ARG A 109 23.66 -12.16 -25.28
N SER A 110 23.60 -12.09 -26.61
CA SER A 110 23.85 -13.22 -27.49
C SER A 110 25.21 -13.85 -27.18
N PRO A 111 25.36 -15.19 -27.17
CA PRO A 111 26.66 -15.86 -27.02
C PRO A 111 27.68 -15.45 -28.10
N ASN A 112 27.24 -14.81 -29.19
CA ASN A 112 28.09 -14.27 -30.25
C ASN A 112 28.21 -12.73 -30.22
N GLY A 113 27.98 -12.08 -29.08
CA GLY A 113 28.18 -10.64 -28.94
C GLY A 113 29.65 -10.23 -29.21
N PRO A 114 29.90 -9.01 -29.71
CA PRO A 114 31.25 -8.55 -30.05
C PRO A 114 32.17 -8.68 -28.83
N GLN A 115 33.21 -9.49 -28.97
CA GLN A 115 34.24 -9.62 -27.94
C GLN A 115 34.91 -8.26 -27.79
N ARG A 116 35.00 -7.75 -26.56
CA ARG A 116 35.81 -6.56 -26.27
C ARG A 116 37.27 -6.96 -26.51
N GLY A 117 37.75 -6.74 -27.73
CA GLY A 117 39.17 -6.74 -28.06
C GLY A 117 39.81 -5.60 -27.28
N ILE A 118 40.52 -5.96 -26.21
CA ILE A 118 41.41 -5.04 -25.52
C ILE A 118 42.68 -5.04 -26.36
N ALA A 119 42.91 -3.94 -27.08
CA ALA A 119 44.20 -3.60 -27.66
C ALA A 119 45.03 -2.82 -26.63
#